data_AF-A0A3L9FQS6-F1
#
_entry.id   AF-A0A3L9FQS6-F1
#
_cell.length_a   1.000
_cell.length_b   1.000
_cell.length_c   1.000
_cell.angle_alpha   90.00
_cell.angle_beta   90.00
_cell.angle_gamma   90.00
#
_symmetry.space_group_name_H-M   'P 1'
#
loop_
_entity.id
_entity.type
_entity.pdbx_description
1 polymer ?
#
loop_
_entity_poly.entity_id
_entity_poly.type
_entity_poly.pdbx_seq_one_letter_code
_entity_poly.pdbx_strand_id
1 'polypeptide(L)'
;ALPHQVSGARVLEQIAAQMRNKKLPMVDDLRDESDHENPTRLVIVPRSNRVDMDQVMNHLFATTDLEKSYRINLNMIGLDGRPAVKNLLEILSEWLVFRRDTVRRRLNYRLEKVLKRLHILEGLLVAFLNIDEVIEIIRNEDEPKPALMSRFGLTETQAEAILELKLRHLA
;
A
#
# COMPACT_ATOMS: atom_id res chain seq x y z
N ALA A 1 -1.86 27.20 8.51
CA ALA A 1 -1.20 25.89 8.63
C ALA A 1 0.28 26.11 8.94
N LEU A 2 0.84 25.37 9.89
CA LEU A 2 2.26 25.42 10.23
C LEU A 2 3.07 24.49 9.32
N PRO A 3 4.41 24.66 9.23
CA PRO A 3 5.25 23.72 8.50
C PRO A 3 5.14 22.28 9.06
N HIS A 4 5.44 21.29 8.23
CA HIS A 4 5.33 19.88 8.61
C HIS A 4 6.15 19.54 9.87
N GLN A 5 5.60 18.76 10.81
CA GLN A 5 6.27 18.43 12.08
C GLN A 5 6.69 19.68 12.90
N VAL A 6 5.90 20.75 12.84
CA VAL A 6 6.02 21.91 13.74
C VAL A 6 4.89 21.87 14.76
N SER A 7 5.24 22.06 16.02
CA SER A 7 4.27 22.19 17.11
C SER A 7 3.93 23.66 17.30
N GLY A 8 2.64 24.01 17.26
CA GLY A 8 2.17 25.37 17.52
C GLY A 8 2.59 25.90 18.90
N ALA A 9 2.50 25.05 19.93
CA ALA A 9 2.93 25.40 21.28
C ALA A 9 4.42 25.76 21.37
N ARG A 10 5.27 25.03 20.64
CA ARG A 10 6.72 25.30 20.58
C ARG A 10 7.02 26.61 19.85
N VAL A 11 6.30 26.91 18.78
CA VAL A 11 6.41 28.21 18.08
C VAL A 11 6.01 29.35 19.02
N LEU A 12 4.90 29.22 19.75
CA LEU A 12 4.46 30.21 20.72
C LEU A 12 5.49 30.42 21.83
N GLU A 13 6.08 29.35 22.36
CA GLU A 13 7.13 29.42 23.38
C GLU A 13 8.38 30.16 22.88
N GLN A 14 8.80 29.88 21.63
CA GLN A 14 9.93 30.57 20.99
C GLN A 14 9.65 32.08 20.86
N ILE A 15 8.46 32.46 20.38
CA ILE A 15 8.07 33.86 20.22
C ILE A 15 8.00 34.54 21.61
N ALA A 16 7.35 33.92 22.60
CA ALA A 16 7.26 34.43 23.96
C ALA A 16 8.63 34.60 24.63
N ALA A 17 9.58 33.68 24.38
CA ALA A 17 10.96 33.82 24.84
C ALA A 17 11.67 35.03 24.20
N GLN A 18 11.46 35.29 22.91
CA GLN A 18 12.01 36.47 22.24
C GLN A 18 11.39 37.79 22.76
N MET A 19 10.09 37.80 23.06
CA MET A 19 9.41 38.94 23.70
C MET A 19 9.99 39.23 25.08
N ARG A 20 10.15 38.21 25.94
CA ARG A 20 10.76 38.35 27.28
C ARG A 20 12.18 38.90 27.23
N ASN A 21 12.96 38.49 26.21
CA ASN A 21 14.32 38.98 25.97
C ASN A 21 14.37 40.36 25.29
N LYS A 22 13.23 41.05 25.14
CA LYS A 22 13.10 42.37 24.49
C LYS A 22 13.60 42.41 23.04
N LYS A 23 13.64 41.27 22.35
CA LYS A 23 14.01 41.19 20.92
C LYS A 23 12.87 41.57 19.99
N LEU A 24 11.62 41.47 20.47
CA LEU A 24 10.40 41.81 19.74
C LEU A 24 9.62 42.94 20.45
N PRO A 25 10.11 44.19 20.50
CA PRO A 25 9.40 45.30 21.15
C PRO A 25 8.14 45.75 20.39
N MET A 26 8.04 45.36 19.10
CA MET A 26 6.97 45.74 18.19
C MET A 26 5.70 44.88 18.36
N VAL A 27 5.84 43.70 18.96
CA VAL A 27 4.75 42.79 19.30
C VAL A 27 4.25 43.12 20.70
N ASP A 28 2.94 43.29 20.85
CA ASP A 28 2.27 43.60 22.11
C ASP A 28 1.78 42.34 22.80
N ASP A 29 1.08 41.49 22.05
CA ASP A 29 0.47 40.27 22.57
C ASP A 29 0.58 39.10 21.59
N LEU A 30 0.54 37.88 22.13
CA LEU A 30 0.62 36.62 21.40
C LEU A 30 -0.45 35.67 21.95
N ARG A 31 -1.38 35.24 21.09
CA ARG A 31 -2.53 34.41 21.49
C ARG A 31 -2.65 33.14 20.66
N ASP A 32 -3.03 32.05 21.31
CA ASP A 32 -3.48 30.83 20.65
C ASP A 32 -5.01 30.83 20.61
N GLU A 33 -5.58 31.00 19.41
CA GLU A 33 -7.03 30.95 19.15
C GLU A 33 -7.39 29.65 18.40
N SER A 34 -6.61 28.58 18.59
CA SER A 34 -6.88 27.28 17.98
C SER A 34 -8.07 26.61 18.68
N ASP A 35 -9.07 26.18 17.90
CA ASP A 35 -10.29 25.52 18.37
C ASP A 35 -10.69 24.36 17.44
N HIS A 36 -11.90 23.82 17.61
CA HIS A 36 -12.38 22.71 16.77
C HIS A 36 -12.62 23.13 15.31
N GLU A 37 -12.99 24.40 15.07
CA GLU A 37 -13.24 24.95 13.73
C GLU A 37 -11.94 25.40 13.03
N ASN A 38 -10.96 25.85 13.82
CA ASN A 38 -9.67 26.38 13.42
C ASN A 38 -8.55 25.54 14.06
N PRO A 39 -8.12 24.43 13.42
CA PRO A 39 -7.14 23.51 13.99
C PRO A 39 -5.79 24.13 14.35
N THR A 40 -5.43 25.27 13.75
CA THR A 40 -4.23 26.03 14.13
C THR A 40 -4.42 27.50 13.79
N ARG A 41 -4.50 28.34 14.83
CA ARG A 41 -4.68 29.79 14.69
C ARG A 41 -3.87 30.53 15.77
N LEU A 42 -2.68 30.98 15.37
CA LEU A 42 -1.79 31.78 16.20
C LEU A 42 -1.95 33.24 15.82
N VAL A 43 -2.25 34.10 16.79
CA VAL A 43 -2.49 35.53 16.58
C VAL A 43 -1.35 36.32 17.21
N ILE A 44 -0.69 37.15 16.39
CA ILE A 44 0.37 38.06 16.81
C ILE A 44 -0.17 39.47 16.70
N VAL A 45 -0.29 40.17 17.83
CA VAL A 45 -0.85 41.52 17.89
C VAL A 45 0.29 42.54 17.95
N PRO A 46 0.42 43.46 16.97
CA PRO A 46 1.39 44.53 17.05
C PRO A 46 0.99 45.61 18.06
N ARG A 47 1.99 46.33 18.56
CA ARG A 47 1.80 47.47 19.49
C ARG A 47 1.05 48.65 18.85
N SER A 48 1.16 48.82 17.54
CA SER A 48 0.39 49.84 16.82
C SER A 48 0.20 49.46 15.35
N ASN A 49 -0.82 50.02 14.71
CA ASN A 49 -1.08 49.84 13.28
C ASN A 49 0.02 50.42 12.35
N ARG A 50 1.00 51.14 12.91
CA ARG A 50 2.14 51.69 12.17
C ARG A 50 3.33 50.72 12.08
N VAL A 51 3.28 49.62 12.81
CA VAL A 51 4.32 48.58 12.78
C VAL A 51 4.21 47.83 11.46
N ASP A 52 5.34 47.69 10.77
CA ASP A 52 5.45 46.83 9.59
C ASP A 52 5.49 45.36 10.02
N MET A 53 4.35 44.67 9.88
CA MET A 53 4.23 43.26 10.23
C MET A 53 4.98 42.35 9.28
N ASP A 54 5.25 42.76 8.03
CA ASP A 54 6.00 41.94 7.09
C ASP A 54 7.47 41.84 7.54
N GLN A 55 8.03 42.95 8.04
CA GLN A 55 9.36 42.94 8.63
C GLN A 55 9.44 42.06 9.90
N VAL A 56 8.41 42.13 10.75
CA VAL A 56 8.32 41.27 11.96
C VAL A 56 8.22 39.80 11.55
N MET A 57 7.40 39.47 10.56
CA MET A 57 7.26 38.10 10.06
C MET A 57 8.57 37.56 9.46
N ASN A 58 9.30 38.37 8.69
CA ASN A 58 10.63 37.98 8.18
C ASN A 58 11.62 37.66 9.30
N HIS A 59 11.61 38.44 10.38
CA HIS A 59 12.43 38.14 11.56
C HIS A 59 11.98 36.84 12.25
N LEU A 60 10.67 36.62 12.37
CA LEU A 60 10.12 35.41 12.97
C LEU A 60 10.42 34.16 12.15
N PHE A 61 10.36 34.22 10.82
CA PHE A 61 10.78 33.12 9.95
C PHE A 61 12.24 32.73 10.17
N ALA A 62 13.15 33.71 10.28
CA ALA A 62 14.57 33.43 10.50
C ALA A 62 14.91 32.91 11.91
N THR A 63 14.05 33.11 12.91
CA THR A 63 14.39 32.89 14.33
C THR A 63 13.47 31.92 15.07
N THR A 64 12.39 31.46 14.44
CA THR A 64 11.41 30.53 15.01
C THR A 64 11.13 29.39 14.04
N ASP A 65 10.45 28.34 14.52
CA ASP A 65 10.08 27.18 13.70
C ASP A 65 8.95 27.48 12.68
N LEU A 66 8.56 28.76 12.50
CA LEU A 66 7.64 29.17 11.43
C LEU A 66 8.24 28.96 10.02
N GLU A 67 9.56 28.97 9.89
CA GLU A 67 10.28 28.49 8.72
C GLU A 67 11.19 27.33 9.13
N LYS A 68 11.11 26.21 8.41
CA LYS A 68 11.88 25.00 8.73
C LYS A 68 12.44 24.36 7.48
N SER A 69 13.73 24.05 7.52
CA SER A 69 14.39 23.30 6.47
C SER A 69 14.29 21.80 6.74
N TYR A 70 13.99 21.02 5.70
CA TYR A 70 13.93 19.56 5.75
C TYR A 70 15.04 18.98 4.90
N ARG A 71 15.91 18.18 5.53
CA ARG A 71 16.97 17.46 4.81
C ARG A 71 16.34 16.32 4.02
N ILE A 72 16.60 16.29 2.72
CA ILE A 72 16.18 15.21 1.82
C ILE A 72 17.41 14.34 1.54
N ASN A 73 17.32 13.06 1.92
CA ASN A 73 18.31 12.05 1.53
C ASN A 73 17.55 10.81 1.04
N LEU A 74 17.56 10.59 -0.28
CA LEU A 74 16.84 9.50 -0.95
C LEU A 74 17.64 8.19 -0.91
N ASN A 75 18.04 7.76 0.29
CA ASN A 75 18.77 6.50 0.49
C ASN A 75 17.78 5.34 0.72
N MET A 76 17.87 4.28 -0.10
CA MET A 76 17.00 3.11 -0.02
C MET A 76 17.68 1.85 -0.53
N ILE A 77 17.13 0.68 -0.15
CA ILE A 77 17.61 -0.62 -0.65
C ILE A 77 17.02 -0.88 -2.02
N GLY A 78 17.86 -1.14 -3.01
CA GLY A 78 17.45 -1.47 -4.36
C GLY A 78 16.96 -2.91 -4.52
N LEU A 79 16.48 -3.22 -5.72
CA LEU A 79 16.16 -4.59 -6.15
C LEU A 79 17.39 -5.50 -6.19
N ASP A 80 18.59 -4.93 -6.22
CA ASP A 80 19.87 -5.61 -6.09
C ASP A 80 20.22 -5.97 -4.63
N GLY A 81 19.36 -5.60 -3.67
CA GLY A 81 19.52 -5.88 -2.25
C GLY A 81 20.56 -5.02 -1.54
N ARG A 82 21.07 -3.97 -2.19
CA ARG A 82 22.10 -3.07 -1.63
C ARG A 82 21.52 -1.68 -1.34
N PRO A 83 21.96 -1.02 -0.26
CA PRO A 83 21.59 0.36 0.01
C PRO A 83 22.30 1.30 -0.96
N ALA A 84 21.55 2.24 -1.56
CA ALA A 84 22.09 3.27 -2.41
C ALA A 84 21.24 4.55 -2.31
N VAL A 85 21.90 5.70 -2.50
CA VAL A 85 21.20 6.98 -2.71
C VAL A 85 20.76 7.04 -4.17
N LYS A 86 19.47 7.25 -4.40
CA LYS A 86 18.87 7.22 -5.74
C LYS A 86 18.23 8.55 -6.09
N ASN A 87 18.37 8.99 -7.33
CA ASN A 87 17.63 10.13 -7.83
C ASN A 87 16.17 9.75 -8.15
N LEU A 88 15.32 10.74 -8.42
CA LEU A 88 13.90 10.51 -8.67
C LEU A 88 13.64 9.60 -9.89
N LEU A 89 14.43 9.74 -10.96
CA LEU A 89 14.29 8.94 -12.17
C LEU A 89 14.64 7.46 -11.92
N GLU A 90 15.72 7.21 -11.18
CA GLU A 90 16.15 5.87 -10.76
C GLU A 90 15.07 5.19 -9.91
N ILE A 91 14.53 5.92 -8.91
CA ILE A 91 13.47 5.40 -8.04
C ILE A 91 12.25 4.98 -8.86
N LEU A 92 11.75 5.86 -9.73
CA LEU A 92 10.55 5.58 -10.52
C LEU A 92 10.80 4.45 -11.54
N SER A 93 11.95 4.44 -12.20
CA SER A 93 12.31 3.43 -13.19
C SER A 93 12.42 2.05 -12.55
N GLU A 94 13.10 1.96 -11.42
CA GLU A 94 13.28 0.70 -10.69
C GLU A 94 11.97 0.22 -10.06
N TRP A 95 11.16 1.13 -9.53
CA TRP A 95 9.82 0.78 -9.05
C TRP A 95 8.93 0.25 -10.16
N LEU A 96 9.02 0.79 -11.39
CA LEU A 96 8.29 0.25 -12.54
C LEU A 96 8.77 -1.14 -12.94
N VAL A 97 10.07 -1.44 -12.83
CA VAL A 97 10.61 -2.80 -13.03
C VAL A 97 10.02 -3.75 -12.00
N PHE A 98 10.05 -3.39 -10.72
CA PHE A 98 9.41 -4.15 -9.64
C PHE A 98 7.91 -4.35 -9.89
N ARG A 99 7.20 -3.29 -10.28
CA ARG A 99 5.75 -3.35 -10.48
C ARG A 99 5.39 -4.23 -11.67
N ARG A 100 6.18 -4.21 -12.75
CA ARG A 100 6.00 -5.09 -13.90
C ARG A 100 6.21 -6.56 -13.53
N ASP A 101 7.24 -6.87 -12.74
CA ASP A 101 7.51 -8.23 -12.28
C ASP A 101 6.39 -8.76 -11.38
N THR A 102 5.98 -7.99 -10.37
CA THR A 102 4.89 -8.40 -9.47
C THR A 102 3.58 -8.64 -10.21
N VAL A 103 3.24 -7.82 -11.21
CA VAL A 103 2.06 -8.04 -12.05
C VAL A 103 2.22 -9.30 -12.90
N ARG A 104 3.38 -9.54 -13.51
CA ARG A 104 3.65 -10.78 -14.26
C ARG A 104 3.47 -12.01 -13.38
N ARG A 105 4.06 -12.03 -12.18
CA ARG A 105 3.93 -13.13 -11.22
C ARG A 105 2.48 -13.37 -10.80
N ARG A 106 1.72 -12.29 -10.56
CA ARG A 106 0.28 -12.38 -10.25
C ARG A 106 -0.53 -12.99 -11.40
N LEU A 107 -0.24 -12.59 -12.64
CA LEU A 107 -0.92 -13.14 -13.82
C LEU A 107 -0.60 -14.61 -14.02
N ASN A 108 0.68 -15.00 -13.93
CA ASN A 108 1.10 -16.40 -14.05
C ASN A 108 0.47 -17.28 -12.96
N TYR A 109 0.45 -16.81 -11.73
CA TYR A 109 -0.22 -17.51 -10.63
C TYR A 109 -1.72 -17.74 -10.92
N ARG A 110 -2.42 -16.72 -11.44
CA ARG A 110 -3.83 -16.86 -11.79
C ARG A 110 -4.02 -17.78 -13.01
N LEU A 111 -3.14 -17.67 -14.01
CA LEU A 111 -3.16 -18.51 -15.20
C LEU A 111 -2.99 -19.98 -14.83
N GLU A 112 -2.01 -20.33 -14.02
CA GLU A 112 -1.81 -21.72 -13.56
C GLU A 112 -3.03 -22.27 -12.83
N LYS A 113 -3.69 -21.46 -12.00
CA LYS A 113 -4.94 -21.87 -11.35
C LYS A 113 -6.06 -22.13 -12.35
N VAL A 114 -6.19 -21.27 -13.37
CA VAL A 114 -7.19 -21.44 -14.43
C VAL A 114 -6.89 -22.67 -15.26
N LEU A 115 -5.64 -22.89 -15.68
CA LEU A 115 -5.23 -24.07 -16.43
C LEU A 115 -5.48 -25.37 -15.66
N LYS A 116 -5.09 -25.43 -14.37
CA LYS A 116 -5.41 -26.56 -13.51
C LYS A 116 -6.92 -26.79 -13.40
N ARG A 117 -7.72 -25.72 -13.29
CA ARG A 117 -9.17 -25.86 -13.22
C ARG A 117 -9.76 -26.34 -14.55
N LEU A 118 -9.30 -25.83 -15.68
CA LEU A 118 -9.73 -26.27 -17.01
C LEU A 118 -9.38 -27.75 -17.23
N HIS A 119 -8.17 -28.16 -16.85
CA HIS A 119 -7.73 -29.56 -16.91
C HIS A 119 -8.67 -30.50 -16.14
N ILE A 120 -9.06 -30.12 -14.91
CA ILE A 120 -10.04 -30.90 -14.14
C ILE A 120 -11.41 -30.89 -14.81
N LEU A 121 -11.89 -29.73 -15.29
CA LEU A 121 -13.19 -29.63 -15.95
C LEU A 121 -13.27 -30.49 -17.22
N GLU A 122 -12.19 -30.60 -17.99
CA GLU A 122 -12.12 -31.49 -19.15
C GLU A 122 -12.32 -32.96 -18.76
N GLY A 123 -11.63 -33.43 -17.71
CA GLY A 123 -11.82 -34.79 -17.20
C GLY A 123 -13.24 -35.04 -16.69
N LEU A 124 -13.83 -34.05 -16.00
CA LEU A 124 -15.22 -34.12 -15.55
C LEU A 124 -16.18 -34.21 -16.73
N LEU A 125 -15.99 -33.43 -17.80
CA LEU A 125 -16.84 -33.50 -19.01
C LEU A 125 -16.80 -34.89 -19.65
N VAL A 126 -15.61 -35.51 -19.74
CA VAL A 126 -15.47 -36.90 -20.23
C VAL A 126 -16.21 -37.89 -19.33
N ALA A 127 -16.15 -37.71 -18.01
CA ALA A 127 -16.87 -38.54 -17.05
C ALA A 127 -18.39 -38.37 -17.16
N PHE A 128 -18.89 -37.13 -17.33
CA PHE A 128 -20.31 -36.86 -17.54
C PHE A 128 -20.84 -37.48 -18.83
N LEU A 129 -20.04 -37.49 -19.90
CA LEU A 129 -20.43 -38.10 -21.17
C LEU A 129 -20.58 -39.63 -21.07
N ASN A 130 -19.82 -40.28 -20.18
CA ASN A 130 -19.77 -41.74 -20.02
C ASN A 130 -20.15 -42.18 -18.60
N ILE A 131 -21.15 -41.51 -18.00
CA ILE A 131 -21.39 -41.61 -16.55
C ILE A 131 -21.74 -43.02 -16.07
N ASP A 132 -22.48 -43.78 -16.88
CA ASP A 132 -22.87 -45.15 -16.56
C ASP A 132 -21.63 -46.07 -16.47
N GLU A 133 -20.70 -45.95 -17.43
CA GLU A 133 -19.46 -46.71 -17.46
C GLU A 133 -18.49 -46.29 -16.34
N VAL A 134 -18.45 -45.00 -15.99
CA VAL A 134 -17.68 -44.51 -14.84
C VAL A 134 -18.24 -45.10 -13.53
N ILE A 135 -19.56 -45.13 -13.34
CA ILE A 135 -20.20 -45.72 -12.16
C ILE A 135 -19.95 -47.23 -12.12
N GLU A 136 -19.99 -47.92 -13.25
CA GLU A 136 -19.71 -49.35 -13.34
C GLU A 136 -18.28 -49.67 -12.89
N ILE A 137 -17.28 -48.94 -13.42
CA ILE A 137 -15.88 -49.09 -13.01
C ILE A 137 -15.71 -48.84 -11.52
N ILE A 138 -16.31 -47.78 -10.97
CA ILE A 138 -16.21 -47.45 -9.54
C ILE A 138 -16.83 -48.53 -8.64
N ARG A 139 -17.86 -49.24 -9.09
CA ARG A 139 -18.55 -50.25 -8.29
C ARG A 139 -17.94 -51.65 -8.39
N ASN A 140 -17.28 -51.96 -9.51
CA ASN A 140 -16.83 -53.31 -9.82
C ASN A 140 -15.30 -53.49 -9.68
N GLU A 141 -14.52 -52.41 -9.76
CA GLU A 141 -13.06 -52.46 -9.58
C GLU A 141 -12.66 -52.14 -8.14
N ASP A 142 -11.76 -52.94 -7.56
CA ASP A 142 -11.20 -52.69 -6.22
C ASP A 142 -10.34 -51.40 -6.21
N GLU A 143 -9.65 -51.13 -7.32
CA GLU A 143 -8.87 -49.90 -7.53
C GLU A 143 -9.37 -49.15 -8.78
N PRO A 144 -10.38 -48.28 -8.66
CA PRO A 144 -11.00 -47.64 -9.83
C PRO A 144 -10.11 -46.56 -10.47
N LYS A 145 -9.14 -45.99 -9.75
CA LYS A 145 -8.30 -44.88 -10.24
C LYS A 145 -7.44 -45.28 -11.46
N PRO A 146 -6.64 -46.37 -11.44
CA PRO A 146 -5.90 -46.81 -12.62
C PRO A 146 -6.80 -47.26 -13.78
N ALA A 147 -7.96 -47.87 -13.48
CA ALA A 147 -8.92 -48.31 -14.48
C ALA A 147 -9.53 -47.12 -15.25
N LEU A 148 -9.96 -46.06 -14.53
CA LEU A 148 -10.48 -44.82 -15.12
C LEU A 148 -9.43 -44.12 -15.99
N MET A 149 -8.17 -44.07 -15.54
CA MET A 149 -7.06 -43.48 -16.30
C MET A 149 -6.82 -44.25 -17.60
N SER A 150 -6.75 -45.57 -17.54
CA SER A 150 -6.46 -46.42 -18.70
C SER A 150 -7.60 -46.43 -19.72
N ARG A 151 -8.85 -46.42 -19.24
CA ARG A 151 -10.04 -46.49 -20.09
C ARG A 151 -10.30 -45.18 -20.84
N PHE A 152 -10.20 -44.06 -20.15
CA PHE A 152 -10.57 -42.74 -20.68
C PHE A 152 -9.37 -41.84 -21.01
N GLY A 153 -8.14 -42.34 -20.84
CA GLY A 153 -6.92 -41.56 -21.09
C GLY A 153 -6.73 -40.39 -20.12
N LEU A 154 -7.32 -40.48 -18.92
CA LEU A 154 -7.33 -39.41 -17.92
C LEU A 154 -6.00 -39.34 -17.17
N THR A 155 -5.61 -38.14 -16.75
CA THR A 155 -4.48 -37.99 -15.82
C THR A 155 -4.88 -38.39 -14.41
N GLU A 156 -3.88 -38.65 -13.57
CA GLU A 156 -4.09 -39.01 -12.18
C GLU A 156 -4.96 -38.00 -11.42
N THR A 157 -4.68 -36.71 -11.60
CA THR A 157 -5.43 -35.61 -10.99
C THR A 157 -6.88 -35.48 -11.49
N GLN A 158 -7.14 -35.84 -12.75
CA GLN A 158 -8.51 -35.86 -13.29
C GLN A 158 -9.29 -37.05 -12.72
N ALA A 159 -8.69 -38.24 -12.70
CA ALA A 159 -9.31 -39.44 -12.13
C ALA A 159 -9.65 -39.24 -10.65
N GLU A 160 -8.76 -38.62 -9.87
CA GLU A 160 -9.00 -38.28 -8.47
C GLU A 160 -10.16 -37.29 -8.32
N ALA A 161 -10.22 -36.24 -9.15
CA ALA A 161 -11.33 -35.28 -9.13
C ALA A 161 -12.69 -35.91 -9.52
N ILE A 162 -12.70 -36.94 -10.37
CA ILE A 162 -13.91 -37.70 -10.71
C ILE A 162 -14.34 -38.57 -9.52
N LEU A 163 -13.42 -39.23 -8.84
CA LEU A 163 -13.72 -40.04 -7.65
C LEU A 163 -14.24 -39.18 -6.48
N GLU A 164 -13.82 -37.92 -6.40
CA GLU A 164 -14.33 -36.94 -5.41
C GLU A 164 -15.71 -36.34 -5.78
N LEU A 165 -16.28 -36.65 -6.95
CA LEU A 165 -17.62 -36.17 -7.31
C LEU A 165 -18.66 -36.76 -6.37
N LYS A 166 -19.45 -35.88 -5.75
CA LYS A 166 -20.65 -36.28 -5.02
C LYS A 166 -21.76 -36.59 -6.02
N LEU A 167 -22.55 -37.63 -5.75
CA LEU A 167 -23.71 -38.03 -6.55
C LEU A 167 -24.69 -36.87 -6.86
N ARG A 168 -24.82 -35.88 -5.97
CA ARG A 168 -25.66 -34.69 -6.20
C ARG A 168 -25.18 -33.79 -7.35
N HIS A 169 -23.91 -33.86 -7.74
CA HIS A 169 -23.38 -33.09 -8.84
C HIS A 169 -23.60 -33.78 -10.20
N LEU A 170 -24.13 -35.01 -10.21
CA LEU A 170 -24.42 -35.78 -11.42
C LEU A 170 -25.87 -35.61 -11.93
N ALA A 171 -26.71 -34.86 -11.19
CA ALA A 171 -28.11 -34.61 -11.48
C ALA A 171 -28.33 -33.23 -12.13
#